data_AF-A0A2V8GHB6-F1
#
_entry.id   AF-A0A2V8GHB6-F1
#
_cell.length_a   1.000
_cell.length_b   1.000
_cell.length_c   1.000
_cell.angle_alpha   90.00
_cell.angle_beta   90.00
_cell.angle_gamma   90.00
#
_symmetry.space_group_name_H-M   'P 1'
#
loop_
_entity.id
_entity.type
_entity.pdbx_description
1 polymer ?
#
loop_
_entity_poly.entity_id
_entity_poly.type
_entity_poly.pdbx_seq_one_letter_code
_entity_poly.pdbx_strand_id
1 'polypeptide(L)'
;MHTRRPLRFLIAVVLLAFVATPLTAADPPVRVPHVRPMSPELQSLVDEGIERSPALRALVAKLEASNVIVYVNFREFPEKIIEGRLVFIGATAGLRYLQVYIESSLPHEKHLALLGHEFRHALEIAAEPSVVDSFSMGRYYGEIGYRVAGPPHQQRYETREAIVSARHVLSEVIASIAAEEKALRE
;
A
#
# COMPACT_ATOMS: atom_id res chain seq x y z
N MET A 1 -16.18 93.81 7.20
CA MET A 1 -17.61 93.46 7.34
C MET A 1 -17.73 91.94 7.19
N HIS A 2 -18.24 91.27 8.23
CA HIS A 2 -18.71 89.87 8.33
C HIS A 2 -17.78 88.73 7.85
N THR A 3 -17.02 88.09 8.74
CA THR A 3 -17.37 86.85 9.47
C THR A 3 -17.97 85.72 8.61
N ARG A 4 -17.24 84.61 8.46
CA ARG A 4 -17.77 83.24 8.63
C ARG A 4 -16.62 82.26 8.96
N ARG A 5 -16.88 81.49 10.02
CA ARG A 5 -16.00 80.50 10.69
C ARG A 5 -16.17 79.10 10.03
N PRO A 6 -15.32 78.12 10.39
CA PRO A 6 -14.77 77.11 9.48
C PRO A 6 -15.60 75.83 9.39
N LEU A 7 -15.58 75.18 8.22
CA LEU A 7 -16.14 73.85 8.03
C LEU A 7 -15.12 72.80 8.50
N ARG A 8 -15.50 72.10 9.56
CA ARG A 8 -14.79 71.00 10.20
C ARG A 8 -14.66 69.83 9.23
N PHE A 9 -13.44 69.50 8.80
CA PHE A 9 -13.14 68.20 8.20
C PHE A 9 -12.59 67.28 9.29
N LEU A 10 -13.49 66.50 9.90
CA LEU A 10 -13.13 65.33 10.71
C LEU A 10 -12.69 64.22 9.74
N ILE A 11 -11.38 64.08 9.54
CA ILE A 11 -10.81 62.91 8.86
C ILE A 11 -10.74 61.79 9.89
N ALA A 12 -11.69 60.86 9.82
CA ALA A 12 -11.65 59.63 10.59
C ALA A 12 -10.57 58.71 10.01
N VAL A 13 -9.41 58.63 10.66
CA VAL A 13 -8.36 57.66 10.37
C VAL A 13 -8.83 56.30 10.91
N VAL A 14 -9.34 55.44 10.04
CA VAL A 14 -9.61 54.03 10.35
C VAL A 14 -8.27 53.30 10.30
N LEU A 15 -7.64 53.14 11.47
CA LEU A 15 -6.49 52.27 11.67
C LEU A 15 -6.96 50.81 11.52
N LEU A 16 -6.73 50.24 10.33
CA LEU A 16 -6.92 48.82 10.07
C LEU A 16 -5.81 48.05 10.79
N ALA A 17 -6.08 47.62 12.02
CA ALA A 17 -5.21 46.71 12.75
C ALA A 17 -5.22 45.34 12.04
N PHE A 18 -4.18 45.07 11.26
CA PHE A 18 -3.90 43.74 10.72
C PHE A 18 -3.53 42.83 11.89
N VAL A 19 -4.50 42.11 12.45
CA VAL A 19 -4.24 41.05 13.41
C VAL A 19 -3.57 39.92 12.63
N ALA A 20 -2.25 39.81 12.75
CA ALA A 20 -1.51 38.66 12.25
C ALA A 20 -1.95 37.43 13.06
N THR A 21 -2.93 36.68 12.55
CA THR A 21 -3.25 35.37 13.10
C THR A 21 -2.05 34.45 12.84
N PRO A 22 -1.40 33.90 13.87
CA PRO A 22 -0.39 32.88 13.65
C PRO A 22 -1.06 31.71 12.93
N LEU A 23 -0.57 31.38 11.74
CA LEU A 23 -0.96 30.19 11.03
C LEU A 23 -0.40 29.02 11.85
N THR A 24 -1.22 28.44 12.73
CA THR A 24 -0.94 27.12 13.29
C THR A 24 -0.75 26.21 12.08
N ALA A 25 0.48 25.69 11.91
CA ALA A 25 0.71 24.59 11.01
C ALA A 25 -0.21 23.46 11.50
N ALA A 26 -1.26 23.18 10.74
CA ALA A 26 -2.08 22.01 11.00
C ALA A 26 -1.14 20.80 11.00
N ASP A 27 -1.28 19.91 11.98
CA ASP A 27 -0.56 18.64 11.94
C ASP A 27 -0.79 18.01 10.57
N PRO A 28 0.27 17.48 9.92
CA PRO A 28 0.10 16.80 8.65
C PRO A 28 -1.00 15.74 8.82
N PRO A 29 -1.97 15.66 7.89
CA PRO A 29 -3.05 14.70 8.04
C PRO A 29 -2.45 13.32 8.23
N VAL A 30 -2.86 12.63 9.30
CA VAL A 30 -2.44 11.25 9.58
C VAL A 30 -2.78 10.43 8.35
N ARG A 31 -1.76 10.03 7.59
CA ARG A 31 -1.95 9.15 6.44
C ARG A 31 -2.26 7.78 7.00
N VAL A 32 -3.51 7.33 6.79
CA VAL A 32 -3.91 5.98 7.14
C VAL A 32 -3.24 5.04 6.13
N PRO A 33 -2.40 4.09 6.56
CA PRO A 33 -1.71 3.19 5.64
C PRO A 33 -2.70 2.36 4.81
N HIS A 34 -2.33 2.09 3.56
CA HIS A 34 -3.09 1.24 2.66
C HIS A 34 -2.68 -0.22 2.82
N VAL A 35 -1.41 -0.50 3.10
CA VAL A 35 -0.95 -1.83 3.52
C VAL A 35 -1.15 -1.96 5.03
N ARG A 36 -1.93 -2.96 5.43
CA ARG A 36 -2.37 -3.16 6.82
C ARG A 36 -2.06 -4.58 7.29
N PRO A 37 -0.85 -4.81 7.82
CA PRO A 37 -0.53 -6.05 8.52
C PRO A 37 -1.46 -6.25 9.72
N MET A 38 -2.03 -7.46 9.85
CA MET A 38 -3.05 -7.76 10.87
C MET A 38 -2.47 -8.35 12.17
N SER A 39 -1.15 -8.50 12.27
CA SER A 39 -0.45 -8.91 13.48
C SER A 39 0.92 -8.23 13.60
N PRO A 40 1.50 -8.12 14.81
CA PRO A 40 2.84 -7.57 14.99
C PRO A 40 3.92 -8.31 14.19
N GLU A 41 3.79 -9.64 14.05
CA GLU A 41 4.74 -10.46 13.29
C GLU A 41 4.71 -10.09 11.80
N LEU A 42 3.52 -9.88 11.23
CA LEU A 42 3.39 -9.43 9.83
C LEU A 42 3.86 -7.99 9.65
N GLN A 43 3.66 -7.14 10.66
CA GLN A 43 4.18 -5.78 10.61
C GLN A 43 5.70 -5.80 10.52
N SER A 44 6.36 -6.55 11.42
CA SER A 44 7.82 -6.74 11.37
C SER A 44 8.29 -7.33 10.05
N LEU A 45 7.57 -8.32 9.50
CA LEU A 45 7.90 -8.94 8.21
C LEU A 45 7.83 -7.92 7.06
N VAL A 46 6.79 -7.08 7.02
CA VAL A 46 6.65 -6.04 5.99
C VAL A 46 7.74 -4.98 6.15
N ASP A 47 8.01 -4.54 7.37
CA ASP A 47 9.04 -3.53 7.66
C ASP A 47 10.44 -4.03 7.28
N GLU A 48 10.78 -5.27 7.65
CA GLU A 48 12.03 -5.92 7.26
C GLU A 48 12.13 -6.03 5.74
N GLY A 49 11.05 -6.45 5.07
CA GLY A 49 11.05 -6.56 3.62
C GLY A 49 11.26 -5.21 2.93
N ILE A 50 10.69 -4.13 3.45
CA ILE A 50 10.92 -2.76 2.98
C ILE A 50 12.37 -2.34 3.18
N GLU A 51 12.98 -2.73 4.30
CA GLU A 51 14.38 -2.45 4.60
C GLU A 51 15.33 -3.20 3.66
N ARG A 52 15.14 -4.52 3.52
CA ARG A 52 16.05 -5.41 2.80
C ARG A 52 15.85 -5.44 1.28
N SER A 53 14.64 -5.16 0.78
CA SER A 53 14.30 -5.26 -0.64
C SER A 53 13.82 -3.93 -1.22
N PRO A 54 14.65 -3.26 -2.04
CA PRO A 54 14.22 -2.11 -2.85
C PRO A 54 12.99 -2.41 -3.71
N ALA A 55 12.86 -3.62 -4.26
CA ALA A 55 11.69 -4.03 -5.02
C ALA A 55 10.43 -4.05 -4.16
N LEU A 56 10.45 -4.64 -2.97
CA LEU A 56 9.29 -4.67 -2.08
C LEU A 56 8.93 -3.26 -1.59
N ARG A 57 9.94 -2.45 -1.22
CA ARG A 57 9.74 -1.03 -0.87
C ARG A 57 9.00 -0.28 -1.98
N ALA A 58 9.38 -0.49 -3.23
CA ALA A 58 8.71 0.13 -4.38
C ALA A 58 7.27 -0.35 -4.58
N LEU A 59 6.97 -1.63 -4.30
CA LEU A 59 5.60 -2.17 -4.35
C LEU A 59 4.73 -1.53 -3.26
N VAL A 60 5.19 -1.50 -2.02
CA VAL A 60 4.48 -0.89 -0.89
C VAL A 60 4.23 0.59 -1.17
N ALA A 61 5.25 1.35 -1.59
CA ALA A 61 5.09 2.77 -1.89
C ALA A 61 4.02 3.05 -2.97
N LYS A 62 3.88 2.16 -3.96
CA LYS A 62 2.82 2.28 -4.98
C LYS A 62 1.44 1.94 -4.41
N LEU A 63 1.34 0.96 -3.51
CA LEU A 63 0.09 0.62 -2.84
C LEU A 63 -0.40 1.76 -1.94
N GLU A 64 0.51 2.37 -1.19
CA GLU A 64 0.24 3.56 -0.35
C GLU A 64 -0.25 4.78 -1.17
N ALA A 65 0.08 4.84 -2.46
CA ALA A 65 -0.38 5.88 -3.37
C ALA A 65 -1.59 5.47 -4.22
N SER A 66 -2.14 4.28 -4.01
CA SER A 66 -3.22 3.71 -4.83
C SER A 66 -4.60 3.88 -4.21
N ASN A 67 -5.66 3.42 -4.89
CA ASN A 67 -7.01 3.35 -4.33
C ASN A 67 -7.37 1.95 -3.78
N VAL A 68 -6.38 1.10 -3.50
CA VAL A 68 -6.59 -0.20 -2.86
C VAL A 68 -6.07 -0.18 -1.42
N ILE A 69 -6.81 -0.79 -0.52
CA ILE A 69 -6.40 -1.08 0.86
C ILE A 69 -6.20 -2.58 0.97
N VAL A 70 -5.01 -2.99 1.38
CA VAL A 70 -4.58 -4.39 1.46
C VAL A 70 -4.42 -4.78 2.92
N TYR A 71 -5.31 -5.64 3.41
CA TYR A 71 -5.12 -6.30 4.69
C TYR A 71 -4.24 -7.54 4.49
N VAL A 72 -3.23 -7.71 5.34
CA VAL A 72 -2.30 -8.85 5.24
C VAL A 72 -2.47 -9.71 6.48
N ASN A 73 -2.72 -11.01 6.30
CA ASN A 73 -2.91 -11.93 7.40
C ASN A 73 -2.16 -13.25 7.14
N PHE A 74 -1.76 -13.93 8.20
CA PHE A 74 -1.29 -15.30 8.11
C PHE A 74 -2.48 -16.24 8.09
N ARG A 75 -2.31 -17.38 7.44
CA ARG A 75 -3.31 -18.44 7.40
C ARG A 75 -2.63 -19.77 7.12
N GLU A 76 -3.05 -20.81 7.81
CA GLU A 76 -2.75 -22.17 7.39
C GLU A 76 -3.70 -22.60 6.27
N PHE A 77 -3.14 -23.05 5.15
CA PHE A 77 -3.90 -23.63 4.07
C PHE A 77 -3.94 -25.16 4.20
N PRO A 78 -5.13 -25.77 4.11
CA PRO A 78 -5.25 -27.23 4.16
C PRO A 78 -4.57 -27.90 2.93
N GLU A 79 -4.42 -27.17 1.83
CA GLU A 79 -3.75 -27.62 0.62
C GLU A 79 -2.34 -27.01 0.54
N LYS A 80 -1.30 -27.85 0.61
CA LYS A 80 0.12 -27.43 0.54
C LYS A 80 0.56 -26.78 -0.78
N ILE A 81 -0.32 -26.69 -1.77
CA ILE A 81 -0.04 -26.07 -3.07
C ILE A 81 -0.27 -24.54 -3.01
N ILE A 82 -1.04 -24.07 -2.02
CA ILE A 82 -1.33 -22.64 -1.85
C ILE A 82 -0.35 -22.09 -0.83
N GLU A 83 0.57 -21.26 -1.30
CA GLU A 83 1.48 -20.53 -0.41
C GLU A 83 0.90 -19.14 -0.08
N GLY A 84 0.16 -18.51 -1.00
CA GLY A 84 -0.51 -17.22 -0.80
C GLY A 84 -1.86 -17.13 -1.50
N ARG A 85 -2.68 -16.16 -1.08
CA ARG A 85 -3.98 -15.87 -1.69
C ARG A 85 -4.40 -14.42 -1.50
N LEU A 86 -4.70 -13.75 -2.60
CA LEU A 86 -5.43 -12.49 -2.62
C LEU A 86 -6.94 -12.71 -2.82
N VAL A 87 -7.76 -12.00 -2.04
CA VAL A 87 -9.23 -12.01 -2.11
C VAL A 87 -9.76 -10.58 -2.17
N PHE A 88 -10.76 -10.35 -3.02
CA PHE A 88 -11.49 -9.08 -3.06
C PHE A 88 -12.57 -9.06 -1.96
N ILE A 89 -12.49 -8.11 -1.04
CA ILE A 89 -13.45 -7.96 0.07
C ILE A 89 -14.66 -7.13 -0.38
N GLY A 90 -14.41 -6.01 -1.06
CA GLY A 90 -15.46 -5.10 -1.50
C GLY A 90 -14.91 -3.75 -1.97
N ALA A 91 -15.80 -2.90 -2.47
CA ALA A 91 -15.47 -1.54 -2.91
C ALA A 91 -16.48 -0.55 -2.31
N THR A 92 -15.97 0.51 -1.68
CA THR A 92 -16.81 1.59 -1.12
C THR A 92 -15.99 2.88 -0.99
N ALA A 93 -16.66 4.03 -1.04
CA ALA A 93 -16.03 5.36 -0.91
C ALA A 93 -14.81 5.59 -1.84
N GLY A 94 -14.84 5.02 -3.05
CA GLY A 94 -13.75 5.13 -4.03
C GLY A 94 -12.53 4.25 -3.73
N LEU A 95 -12.59 3.43 -2.69
CA LEU A 95 -11.54 2.50 -2.27
C LEU A 95 -11.97 1.06 -2.53
N ARG A 96 -10.98 0.20 -2.81
CA ARG A 96 -11.17 -1.25 -2.98
C ARG A 96 -10.38 -1.98 -1.90
N TYR A 97 -11.03 -2.91 -1.22
CA TYR A 97 -10.49 -3.58 -0.05
C TYR A 97 -10.12 -5.00 -0.44
N LEU A 98 -8.85 -5.36 -0.21
CA LEU A 98 -8.28 -6.64 -0.54
C LEU A 98 -7.78 -7.31 0.73
N GLN A 99 -7.88 -8.65 0.77
CA GLN A 99 -7.28 -9.47 1.80
C GLN A 99 -6.21 -10.34 1.15
N VAL A 100 -4.98 -10.20 1.62
CA VAL A 100 -3.88 -11.10 1.33
C VAL A 100 -3.73 -12.08 2.50
N TYR A 101 -3.63 -13.35 2.17
CA TYR A 101 -3.29 -14.43 3.09
C TYR A 101 -1.93 -15.00 2.72
N ILE A 102 -1.08 -15.18 3.73
CA ILE A 102 0.26 -15.77 3.62
C ILE A 102 0.28 -17.08 4.42
N GLU A 103 0.79 -18.16 3.83
CA GLU A 103 0.98 -19.43 4.54
C GLU A 103 1.95 -19.25 5.71
N SER A 104 1.48 -19.53 6.93
CA SER A 104 2.26 -19.28 8.16
C SER A 104 3.48 -20.20 8.30
N SER A 105 3.44 -21.39 7.68
CA SER A 105 4.48 -22.41 7.85
C SER A 105 5.67 -22.31 6.88
N LEU A 106 5.76 -21.27 6.06
CA LEU A 106 6.87 -21.10 5.12
C LEU A 106 8.15 -20.62 5.82
N PRO A 107 9.33 -20.91 5.24
CA PRO A 107 10.58 -20.24 5.61
C PRO A 107 10.49 -18.72 5.45
N HIS A 108 11.24 -17.99 6.28
CA HIS A 108 11.19 -16.53 6.37
C HIS A 108 11.42 -15.81 5.04
N GLU A 109 12.44 -16.21 4.27
CA GLU A 109 12.75 -15.58 2.98
C GLU A 109 11.64 -15.82 1.95
N LYS A 110 10.94 -16.95 2.07
CA LYS A 110 9.77 -17.24 1.24
C LYS A 110 8.59 -16.35 1.62
N HIS A 111 8.40 -16.00 2.90
CA HIS A 111 7.37 -15.03 3.28
C HIS A 111 7.60 -13.67 2.61
N LEU A 112 8.84 -13.18 2.61
CA LEU A 112 9.20 -11.92 1.95
C LEU A 112 8.96 -11.97 0.43
N ALA A 113 9.39 -13.06 -0.22
CA ALA A 113 9.14 -13.27 -1.65
C ALA A 113 7.65 -13.30 -1.98
N LEU A 114 6.85 -13.97 -1.15
CA LEU A 114 5.41 -14.10 -1.31
C LEU A 114 4.67 -12.78 -1.05
N LEU A 115 5.14 -11.93 -0.12
CA LEU A 115 4.63 -10.56 -0.02
C LEU A 115 4.83 -9.80 -1.33
N GLY A 116 6.02 -9.91 -1.95
CA GLY A 116 6.29 -9.32 -3.26
C GLY A 116 5.35 -9.82 -4.37
N HIS A 117 5.00 -11.11 -4.31
CA HIS A 117 4.05 -11.74 -5.20
C HIS A 117 2.63 -11.17 -5.05
N GLU A 118 2.08 -11.23 -3.84
CA GLU A 118 0.70 -10.83 -3.57
C GLU A 118 0.51 -9.30 -3.69
N PHE A 119 1.53 -8.50 -3.35
CA PHE A 119 1.50 -7.05 -3.55
C PHE A 119 1.55 -6.66 -5.02
N ARG A 120 2.20 -7.47 -5.87
CA ARG A 120 2.10 -7.26 -7.32
C ARG A 120 0.67 -7.47 -7.81
N HIS A 121 -0.01 -8.54 -7.39
CA HIS A 121 -1.42 -8.75 -7.72
C HIS A 121 -2.32 -7.61 -7.20
N ALA A 122 -2.06 -7.11 -6.00
CA ALA A 122 -2.78 -5.95 -5.48
C ALA A 122 -2.58 -4.70 -6.35
N LEU A 123 -1.37 -4.47 -6.87
CA LEU A 123 -1.09 -3.38 -7.81
C LEU A 123 -1.71 -3.58 -9.19
N GLU A 124 -1.77 -4.81 -9.70
CA GLU A 124 -2.47 -5.12 -10.95
C GLU A 124 -3.96 -4.78 -10.84
N ILE A 125 -4.58 -5.07 -9.69
CA ILE A 125 -5.95 -4.65 -9.38
C ILE A 125 -6.03 -3.13 -9.25
N ALA A 126 -5.08 -2.51 -8.55
CA ALA A 126 -5.03 -1.05 -8.40
C ALA A 126 -5.00 -0.33 -9.75
N ALA A 127 -4.25 -0.87 -10.71
CA ALA A 127 -4.08 -0.32 -12.04
C ALA A 127 -5.29 -0.51 -12.98
N GLU A 128 -6.20 -1.44 -12.66
CA GLU A 128 -7.37 -1.74 -13.49
C GLU A 128 -8.68 -1.26 -12.80
N PRO A 129 -9.25 -0.11 -13.21
CA PRO A 129 -10.45 0.43 -12.57
C PRO A 129 -11.70 -0.43 -12.73
N SER A 130 -11.77 -1.30 -13.76
CA SER A 130 -12.94 -2.17 -13.97
C SER A 130 -13.03 -3.32 -12.96
N VAL A 131 -11.97 -3.61 -12.20
CA VAL A 131 -11.99 -4.60 -11.12
C VAL A 131 -12.62 -3.97 -9.87
N VAL A 132 -13.90 -4.26 -9.65
CA VAL A 132 -14.72 -3.70 -8.56
C VAL A 132 -15.33 -4.77 -7.64
N ASP A 133 -15.19 -6.04 -8.00
CA ASP A 133 -15.65 -7.20 -7.24
C ASP A 133 -14.86 -8.47 -7.63
N SER A 134 -15.12 -9.59 -6.95
CA SER A 134 -14.47 -10.87 -7.23
C SER A 134 -14.75 -11.42 -8.64
N PHE A 135 -15.88 -11.07 -9.26
CA PHE A 135 -16.25 -11.56 -10.59
C PHE A 135 -15.47 -10.83 -11.69
N SER A 136 -15.46 -9.50 -11.64
CA SER A 136 -14.64 -8.64 -12.50
C SER A 136 -13.15 -8.91 -12.31
N MET A 137 -12.69 -9.17 -11.08
CA MET A 137 -11.32 -9.64 -10.80
C MET A 137 -11.01 -10.96 -11.53
N GLY A 138 -11.90 -11.95 -11.44
CA GLY A 138 -11.72 -13.23 -12.13
C GLY A 138 -11.69 -13.11 -13.64
N ARG A 139 -12.51 -12.22 -14.22
CA ARG A 139 -12.46 -11.90 -15.66
C ARG A 139 -11.13 -11.27 -16.05
N TYR A 140 -10.69 -10.25 -15.33
CA TYR A 140 -9.44 -9.55 -15.59
C TYR A 140 -8.24 -10.51 -15.58
N TYR A 141 -8.12 -11.34 -14.54
CA TYR A 141 -7.04 -12.33 -14.49
C TYR A 141 -7.19 -13.46 -15.52
N GLY A 142 -8.39 -13.72 -16.01
CA GLY A 142 -8.61 -14.58 -17.18
C GLY A 142 -8.04 -14.01 -18.48
N GLU A 143 -7.83 -12.70 -18.56
CA GLU A 143 -7.28 -12.02 -19.73
C GLU A 143 -5.76 -11.83 -19.63
N ILE A 144 -5.24 -11.42 -18.46
CA ILE A 144 -3.81 -11.09 -18.28
C ILE A 144 -2.96 -12.24 -17.71
N GLY A 145 -3.61 -13.21 -17.08
CA GLY A 145 -2.96 -14.29 -16.36
C GLY A 145 -3.08 -15.63 -17.07
N TYR A 146 -2.59 -16.67 -16.39
CA TYR A 146 -2.81 -18.05 -16.76
C TYR A 146 -3.37 -18.84 -15.59
N ARG A 147 -4.15 -19.88 -15.91
CA ARG A 147 -4.74 -20.74 -14.88
C ARG A 147 -3.67 -21.61 -14.25
N VAL A 148 -3.68 -21.69 -12.93
CA VAL A 148 -2.87 -22.65 -12.17
C VAL A 148 -3.77 -23.74 -11.60
N ALA A 149 -3.20 -24.93 -11.41
CA ALA A 149 -3.95 -26.07 -10.87
C ALA A 149 -4.54 -25.73 -9.49
N GLY A 150 -5.79 -26.14 -9.30
CA GLY A 150 -6.53 -25.94 -8.07
C GLY A 150 -7.78 -26.82 -8.03
N PRO A 151 -8.51 -26.81 -6.91
CA PRO A 151 -9.78 -27.52 -6.79
C PRO A 151 -10.75 -27.14 -7.91
N PRO A 152 -11.61 -28.07 -8.38
CA PRO A 152 -12.51 -27.84 -9.52
C PRO A 152 -13.40 -26.60 -9.42
N HIS A 153 -13.67 -26.13 -8.20
CA HIS A 153 -14.55 -25.00 -7.89
C HIS A 153 -13.81 -23.70 -7.57
N GLN A 154 -12.48 -23.67 -7.67
CA GLN A 154 -11.66 -22.48 -7.43
C GLN A 154 -10.80 -22.20 -8.65
N GLN A 155 -11.18 -21.16 -9.41
CA GLN A 155 -10.31 -20.65 -10.44
C GLN A 155 -9.16 -19.91 -9.78
N ARG A 156 -7.93 -20.32 -10.12
CA ARG A 156 -6.70 -19.68 -9.66
C ARG A 156 -5.97 -19.16 -10.87
N TYR A 157 -5.49 -17.94 -10.75
CA TYR A 157 -4.76 -17.27 -11.80
C TYR A 157 -3.43 -16.80 -11.25
N GLU A 158 -2.48 -16.69 -12.17
CA GLU A 158 -1.12 -16.27 -11.92
C GLU A 158 -0.69 -15.33 -13.03
N THR A 159 0.21 -14.39 -12.74
CA THR A 159 0.80 -13.48 -13.72
C THR A 159 2.32 -13.62 -13.73
N ARG A 160 2.91 -13.40 -14.92
CA ARG A 160 4.37 -13.38 -15.04
C ARG A 160 4.99 -12.32 -14.14
N GLU A 161 4.35 -11.16 -14.02
CA GLU A 161 4.86 -10.02 -13.24
C GLU A 161 4.86 -10.30 -11.74
N ALA A 162 3.88 -11.04 -11.20
CA ALA A 162 3.87 -11.44 -9.79
C ALA A 162 5.00 -12.41 -9.47
N ILE A 163 5.24 -13.39 -10.34
CA ILE A 163 6.38 -14.31 -10.21
C ILE A 163 7.72 -13.57 -10.30
N VAL A 164 7.87 -12.65 -11.27
CA VAL A 164 9.10 -11.86 -11.42
C VAL A 164 9.32 -10.99 -10.18
N SER A 165 8.26 -10.36 -9.66
CA SER A 165 8.33 -9.56 -8.44
C SER A 165 8.81 -10.40 -7.25
N ALA A 166 8.24 -11.61 -7.06
CA ALA A 166 8.67 -12.52 -6.00
C ALA A 166 10.17 -12.90 -6.10
N ARG A 167 10.64 -13.19 -7.31
CA ARG A 167 12.06 -13.55 -7.55
C ARG A 167 13.00 -12.39 -7.28
N HIS A 168 12.63 -11.17 -7.66
CA HIS A 168 13.43 -9.98 -7.39
C HIS A 168 13.54 -9.74 -5.88
N VAL A 169 12.42 -9.78 -5.16
CA VAL A 169 12.41 -9.62 -3.69
C VAL A 169 13.28 -10.69 -3.04
N LEU A 170 13.12 -11.96 -3.42
CA LEU A 170 13.93 -13.04 -2.86
C LEU A 170 15.43 -12.83 -3.09
N SER A 171 15.80 -12.43 -4.30
CA SER A 171 17.20 -12.22 -4.69
C SER A 171 17.84 -11.07 -3.91
N GLU A 172 17.10 -9.98 -3.71
CA GLU A 172 17.54 -8.82 -2.91
C GLU A 172 17.69 -9.17 -1.42
N VAL A 173 16.74 -9.92 -0.86
CA VAL A 173 16.79 -10.39 0.54
C VAL A 173 18.01 -11.29 0.78
N ILE A 174 18.23 -12.28 -0.09
CA ILE A 174 19.39 -13.18 0.01
C ILE A 174 20.70 -12.39 -0.08
N ALA A 175 20.79 -11.43 -1.01
CA ALA A 175 21.97 -10.59 -1.16
C ALA A 175 22.21 -9.71 0.09
N SER A 176 21.14 -9.17 0.68
CA SER A 176 21.21 -8.38 1.91
C SER A 176 21.73 -9.21 3.09
N ILE A 177 21.21 -10.42 3.29
CA ILE A 177 21.66 -11.33 4.35
C ILE A 177 23.13 -11.70 4.16
N ALA A 178 23.54 -12.06 2.94
CA ALA A 178 24.93 -12.41 2.66
C ALA A 178 25.91 -11.23 2.91
N ALA A 179 25.48 -10.00 2.62
CA ALA A 179 26.28 -8.80 2.89
C ALA A 179 26.43 -8.53 4.40
N GLU A 180 25.36 -8.73 5.17
CA GLU A 180 25.36 -8.59 6.63
C GLU A 180 26.28 -9.64 7.30
N GLU A 181 26.19 -10.91 6.87
CA GLU A 181 27.06 -11.98 7.36
C GLU A 181 28.54 -11.71 7.07
N LYS A 182 28.84 -11.15 5.89
CA LYS A 182 30.20 -10.77 5.53
C LYS A 182 30.71 -9.65 6.43
N ALA A 183 29.90 -8.61 6.66
CA ALA A 183 30.25 -7.49 7.53
C ALA A 183 30.50 -7.90 8.98
N LEU A 184 29.82 -8.94 9.49
CA LEU A 184 30.04 -9.46 10.85
C LEU A 184 31.35 -10.26 10.99
N ARG A 185 31.91 -10.75 9.88
CA ARG A 185 33.16 -11.54 9.88
C ARG A 185 34.41 -10.69 9.69
N GLU A 186 34.26 -9.42 9.32
CA GLU A 186 35.33 -8.42 9.15
C GLU A 186 35.50 -7.59 10.44
#